data_AF-A0A2D9IQL5-F1
#
_entry.id   AF-A0A2D9IQL5-F1
#
_cell.length_a   1.000
_cell.length_b   1.000
_cell.length_c   1.000
_cell.angle_alpha   90.00
_cell.angle_beta   90.00
_cell.angle_gamma   90.00
#
_symmetry.space_group_name_H-M   'P 1'
#
loop_
_entity.id
_entity.type
_entity.pdbx_description
1 polymer ?
#
loop_
_entity_poly.entity_id
_entity_poly.type
_entity_poly.pdbx_seq_one_letter_code
_entity_poly.pdbx_strand_id
1 'polypeptide(L)'
;KGYPTKPKSGCELNDIFNTKHENALKIFHAGTYLENNFLRNSGGRIFSFTVRAKNLESARAIVYRQLNEIKNKNIFYRTDIGRK
;
A
#
# COMPACT_ATOMS: atom_id res chain seq x y z
N LYS A 1 9.12 2.85 -7.50
CA LYS A 1 10.58 2.56 -7.70
C LYS A 1 11.43 3.80 -7.35
N GLY A 2 12.65 3.62 -6.84
CA GLY A 2 13.61 4.71 -6.59
C GLY A 2 13.59 5.32 -5.17
N TYR A 3 12.79 4.79 -4.25
CA TYR A 3 12.87 5.16 -2.82
C TYR A 3 13.92 4.26 -2.13
N PRO A 4 14.82 4.79 -1.29
CA PRO A 4 14.76 6.09 -0.61
C PRO A 4 15.39 7.29 -1.33
N THR A 5 16.00 7.13 -2.51
CA THR A 5 16.70 8.21 -3.22
C THR A 5 15.73 9.11 -3.99
N LYS A 6 15.52 8.86 -5.28
CA LYS A 6 14.65 9.66 -6.15
C LYS A 6 13.42 8.83 -6.58
N PRO A 7 12.36 8.78 -5.76
CA PRO A 7 11.14 8.07 -6.12
C PRO A 7 10.46 8.72 -7.32
N LYS A 8 9.95 7.89 -8.23
CA LYS A 8 9.04 8.35 -9.29
C LYS A 8 7.75 8.87 -8.66
N SER A 9 7.26 10.04 -9.05
CA SER A 9 5.95 10.60 -8.69
C SER A 9 4.98 10.57 -9.88
N GLY A 10 3.70 10.85 -9.63
CA GLY A 10 2.65 10.91 -10.64
C GLY A 10 2.16 9.56 -11.16
N CYS A 11 2.63 8.45 -10.60
CA CYS A 11 2.17 7.10 -10.96
C CYS A 11 0.73 6.91 -10.49
N GLU A 12 -0.09 6.32 -11.35
CA GLU A 12 -1.49 6.00 -11.05
C GLU A 12 -1.61 4.84 -10.04
N LEU A 13 -2.55 4.99 -9.11
CA LEU A 13 -2.82 4.10 -7.97
C LEU A 13 -4.30 3.69 -7.87
N ASN A 14 -5.07 3.89 -8.94
CA ASN A 14 -6.51 3.59 -8.95
C ASN A 14 -6.81 2.10 -8.73
N ASP A 15 -5.91 1.21 -9.13
CA ASP A 15 -6.03 -0.22 -8.86
C ASP A 15 -6.03 -0.54 -7.37
N ILE A 16 -5.27 0.20 -6.56
CA ILE A 16 -5.26 0.08 -5.11
C ILE A 16 -6.55 0.66 -4.53
N PHE A 17 -6.98 1.83 -5.01
CA PHE A 17 -8.18 2.50 -4.50
C PHE A 17 -9.48 1.74 -4.80
N ASN A 18 -9.57 1.13 -5.99
CA ASN A 18 -10.76 0.41 -6.45
C ASN A 18 -10.79 -1.06 -6.01
N THR A 19 -9.71 -1.58 -5.42
CA THR A 19 -9.69 -2.94 -4.90
C THR A 19 -10.55 -3.04 -3.64
N LYS A 20 -11.41 -4.05 -3.59
CA LYS A 20 -12.20 -4.32 -2.39
C LYS A 20 -11.30 -4.93 -1.32
N HIS A 21 -11.16 -4.21 -0.22
CA HIS A 21 -10.36 -4.66 0.91
C HIS A 21 -11.20 -5.36 1.99
N GLU A 22 -10.54 -6.18 2.80
CA GLU A 22 -11.13 -6.69 4.04
C GLU A 22 -11.53 -5.55 4.97
N ASN A 23 -12.71 -5.65 5.60
CA ASN A 23 -13.25 -4.60 6.47
C ASN A 23 -12.32 -4.19 7.63
N ALA A 24 -11.51 -5.13 8.12
CA ALA A 24 -10.55 -4.90 9.20
C ALA A 24 -9.30 -4.14 8.74
N LEU A 25 -9.01 -4.13 7.43
CA LEU A 25 -7.86 -3.42 6.85
C LEU A 25 -8.16 -1.93 6.79
N LYS A 26 -7.23 -1.12 7.29
CA LYS A 26 -7.21 0.33 7.16
C LYS A 26 -6.02 0.73 6.31
N ILE A 27 -6.26 1.58 5.33
CA ILE A 27 -5.24 2.13 4.45
C ILE A 27 -5.08 3.60 4.79
N PHE A 28 -3.90 3.96 5.26
CA PHE A 28 -3.55 5.35 5.54
C PHE A 28 -2.76 5.93 4.37
N HIS A 29 -3.20 7.07 3.88
CA HIS A 29 -2.52 7.82 2.83
C HIS A 29 -1.27 8.51 3.40
N ALA A 30 -0.18 8.50 2.64
CA ALA A 30 1.02 9.29 2.89
C ALA A 30 1.27 10.21 1.69
N GLY A 31 2.22 9.87 0.82
CA GLY A 31 2.51 10.64 -0.39
C GLY A 31 1.53 10.34 -1.53
N THR A 32 0.27 10.76 -1.40
CA THR A 32 -0.76 10.63 -2.46
C THR A 32 -1.50 11.94 -2.70
N TYR A 33 -2.01 12.14 -3.91
CA TYR A 33 -2.90 13.24 -4.28
C TYR A 33 -3.93 12.77 -5.30
N LEU A 34 -5.05 13.49 -5.39
CA LEU A 34 -6.08 13.26 -6.40
C LEU A 34 -5.98 14.32 -7.49
N GLU A 35 -5.97 13.89 -8.74
CA GLU A 35 -5.93 14.77 -9.92
C GLU A 35 -6.86 14.22 -10.99
N ASN A 36 -7.87 14.97 -11.41
CA ASN A 36 -8.83 14.57 -12.45
C ASN A 36 -9.47 13.19 -12.18
N ASN A 37 -9.82 12.90 -10.92
CA ASN A 37 -10.31 11.59 -10.44
C ASN A 37 -9.30 10.42 -10.50
N PHE A 38 -8.02 10.70 -10.74
CA PHE A 38 -6.94 9.72 -10.63
C PHE A 38 -6.18 9.89 -9.33
N LEU A 39 -6.12 8.82 -8.54
CA LEU A 39 -5.24 8.77 -7.37
C LEU A 39 -3.81 8.56 -7.86
N ARG A 40 -2.91 9.45 -7.47
CA ARG A 40 -1.50 9.43 -7.86
C ARG A 40 -0.58 9.53 -6.65
N ASN A 41 0.67 9.09 -6.80
CA ASN A 41 1.68 9.25 -5.75
C ASN A 41 2.44 10.59 -5.87
N SER A 42 2.64 11.29 -4.76
CA SER A 42 3.46 12.50 -4.69
C SER A 42 4.91 12.23 -4.21
N GLY A 43 5.21 11.01 -3.75
CA GLY A 43 6.53 10.66 -3.23
C GLY A 43 6.78 9.17 -3.08
N GLY A 44 7.77 8.82 -2.25
CA GLY A 44 8.25 7.43 -2.12
C GLY A 44 7.41 6.53 -1.22
N ARG A 45 7.04 7.00 -0.02
CA ARG A 45 6.07 6.30 0.85
C ARG A 45 4.66 6.72 0.45
N ILE A 46 3.84 5.76 0.05
CA ILE A 46 2.56 6.03 -0.59
C ILE A 46 1.40 5.72 0.36
N PHE A 47 1.37 4.50 0.90
CA PHE A 47 0.34 4.03 1.81
C PHE A 47 0.94 3.30 3.02
N SER A 48 0.16 3.22 4.10
CA SER A 48 0.36 2.27 5.20
C SER A 48 -0.85 1.36 5.31
N PHE A 49 -0.65 0.06 5.11
CA PHE A 49 -1.67 -0.97 5.27
C PHE A 49 -1.62 -1.48 6.70
N THR A 50 -2.70 -1.27 7.46
CA THR A 50 -2.75 -1.53 8.89
C THR A 50 -3.98 -2.36 9.21
N VAL A 51 -3.81 -3.43 10.00
CA VAL A 51 -4.92 -4.27 10.46
C VAL A 51 -4.76 -4.56 11.94
N ARG A 52 -5.88 -4.68 12.65
CA ARG A 52 -5.91 -5.24 14.02
C ARG A 52 -6.38 -6.69 13.94
N ALA A 53 -5.63 -7.59 14.56
CA ALA A 53 -5.97 -9.02 14.62
C ALA A 53 -5.59 -9.60 16.00
N LYS A 54 -5.86 -10.90 16.20
CA LYS A 54 -5.64 -11.58 17.50
C LYS A 54 -4.16 -11.66 17.87
N ASN A 55 -3.29 -11.77 16.88
CA ASN A 55 -1.83 -11.87 17.07
C ASN A 55 -1.10 -11.35 15.82
N LEU A 56 0.22 -11.19 15.94
CA LEU A 56 1.06 -10.62 14.87
C LEU A 56 1.01 -11.43 13.57
N GLU A 57 1.05 -12.76 13.64
CA GLU A 57 1.00 -13.63 12.46
C GLU A 57 -0.32 -13.48 11.69
N SER A 58 -1.45 -13.44 12.39
CA SER A 58 -2.75 -13.21 11.75
C SER A 58 -2.85 -11.82 11.11
N ALA A 59 -2.30 -10.78 11.75
CA ALA A 59 -2.26 -9.43 11.18
C ALA A 59 -1.40 -9.38 9.90
N ARG A 60 -0.23 -10.02 9.94
CA ARG A 60 0.65 -10.17 8.78
C ARG A 60 -0.08 -10.88 7.64
N ALA A 61 -0.70 -12.03 7.90
CA ALA A 61 -1.37 -12.82 6.87
C ALA A 61 -2.46 -12.02 6.14
N ILE A 62 -3.26 -11.24 6.86
CA ILE A 62 -4.31 -10.39 6.28
C ILE A 62 -3.68 -9.30 5.39
N VAL A 63 -2.68 -8.56 5.90
CA VAL A 63 -2.03 -7.48 5.14
C VAL A 63 -1.39 -8.03 3.86
N TYR A 64 -0.64 -9.12 3.95
CA TYR A 64 0.07 -9.66 2.78
C TYR A 64 -0.87 -10.34 1.78
N ARG A 65 -1.98 -10.93 2.22
CA ARG A 65 -3.03 -11.41 1.31
C ARG A 65 -3.58 -10.25 0.47
N GLN A 66 -3.92 -9.14 1.11
CA GLN A 66 -4.44 -7.93 0.45
C GLN A 66 -3.40 -7.30 -0.49
N LEU A 67 -2.14 -7.23 -0.07
CA LEU A 67 -1.06 -6.71 -0.90
C LEU A 67 -0.73 -7.59 -2.11
N ASN A 68 -1.00 -8.90 -2.05
CA ASN A 68 -0.80 -9.82 -3.18
C ASN A 68 -1.87 -9.65 -4.28
N GLU A 69 -3.05 -9.13 -3.95
CA GLU A 69 -4.10 -8.85 -4.93
C GLU A 69 -3.78 -7.62 -5.79
N ILE A 70 -2.93 -6.72 -5.29
CA ILE A 70 -2.52 -5.49 -5.97
C ILE A 70 -1.41 -5.80 -6.99
N LYS A 71 -1.69 -5.55 -8.28
CA LYS A 71 -0.78 -5.82 -9.40
C LYS A 71 -0.04 -4.57 -9.93
N ASN A 72 0.13 -3.55 -9.10
CA ASN A 72 0.76 -2.29 -9.51
C ASN A 72 2.30 -2.42 -9.62
N LYS A 73 2.87 -2.29 -10.82
CA LYS A 73 4.34 -2.35 -11.04
C LYS A 73 5.14 -1.17 -10.45
N ASN A 74 4.46 -0.11 -10.03
CA ASN A 74 5.10 1.11 -9.52
C ASN A 74 5.34 1.07 -8.00
N ILE A 75 4.57 0.23 -7.30
CA ILE A 75 4.69 0.02 -5.86
C ILE A 75 5.64 -1.13 -5.55
N PHE A 76 6.19 -1.11 -4.35
CA PHE A 76 6.93 -2.21 -3.78
C PHE A 76 6.77 -2.13 -2.26
N TYR A 77 6.88 -3.27 -1.60
CA TYR A 77 6.77 -3.36 -0.15
C TYR A 77 7.68 -4.46 0.36
N ARG A 78 8.04 -4.37 1.64
CA ARG A 78 8.80 -5.39 2.37
C ARG A 78 7.87 -6.54 2.79
N THR A 79 8.35 -7.78 2.73
CA THR A 79 7.60 -8.99 3.13
C THR A 79 7.92 -9.47 4.56
N ASP A 80 8.92 -8.86 5.18
CA ASP A 80 9.47 -9.20 6.48
C ASP A 80 8.97 -8.32 7.63
N ILE A 81 7.99 -7.43 7.41
CA ILE A 81 7.48 -6.53 8.46
C ILE A 81 6.94 -7.32 9.65
N GLY A 82 7.53 -7.14 10.83
CA GLY A 82 7.17 -7.87 12.05
C GLY A 82 7.78 -9.27 12.15
N ARG A 83 8.74 -9.64 11.29
CA ARG A 83 9.68 -10.74 11.57
C ARG A 83 10.93 -10.15 12.25
N LYS A 84 11.49 -10.91 13.20
CA LYS A 84 12.79 -10.61 13.83
C LYS A 84 13.93 -11.04 12.91
#